data_AF-A0A925G9B7-F1
#
_entry.id   AF-A0A925G9B7-F1
#
_cell.length_a   1.000
_cell.length_b   1.000
_cell.length_c   1.000
_cell.angle_alpha   90.00
_cell.angle_beta   90.00
_cell.angle_gamma   90.00
#
_symmetry.space_group_name_H-M   'P 1'
#
loop_
_entity.id
_entity.type
_entity.pdbx_description
1 polymer ?
#
loop_
_entity_poly.entity_id
_entity_poly.type
_entity_poly.pdbx_seq_one_letter_code
_entity_poly.pdbx_strand_id
1 'polypeptide(L)'
;WDRFKVRVDEVEQSVHIIEQCLERLQKDLKRTPDFDPRAKLPKKIIPKAQDFYCRAESPRGELGYYFITDGKSEIPKRVKARAPSFHNLSVISELSIGILIADLIAIIGSIDIVLGELDR
;
A
#
# COMPACT_ATOMS: atom_id res chain seq x y z
N TRP A 1 18.10 12.65 7.67
CA TRP A 1 18.92 11.43 7.69
C TRP A 1 18.11 10.23 8.17
N ASP A 2 17.33 10.35 9.25
CA ASP A 2 16.59 9.21 9.83
C ASP A 2 15.64 8.52 8.85
N ARG A 3 14.89 9.29 8.04
CA ARG A 3 14.01 8.71 6.99
C ARG A 3 14.77 7.77 6.06
N PHE A 4 15.97 8.14 5.64
CA PHE A 4 16.80 7.28 4.79
C PHE A 4 17.21 6.00 5.52
N LYS A 5 17.67 6.11 6.77
CA LYS A 5 18.07 4.95 7.57
C LYS A 5 16.91 3.96 7.76
N VAL A 6 15.72 4.46 8.11
CA VAL A 6 14.51 3.64 8.22
C VAL A 6 14.22 2.89 6.91
N ARG A 7 14.34 3.52 5.75
CA ARG A 7 14.15 2.84 4.45
C ARG A 7 15.14 1.71 4.23
N VAL A 8 16.40 1.90 4.59
CA VAL A 8 17.43 0.86 4.47
C VAL A 8 17.08 -0.32 5.39
N ASP A 9 16.70 -0.02 6.64
CA ASP A 9 16.33 -1.05 7.63
C ASP A 9 15.05 -1.81 7.21
N GLU A 10 14.07 -1.12 6.62
CA GLU A 10 12.87 -1.74 6.05
C GLU A 10 13.19 -2.71 4.90
N VAL A 11 14.21 -2.41 4.09
CA VAL A 11 14.67 -3.30 3.01
C VAL A 11 15.29 -4.56 3.59
N GLU A 12 16.18 -4.43 4.57
CA GLU A 12 16.78 -5.58 5.26
C GLU A 12 15.69 -6.46 5.90
N GLN A 13 14.72 -5.84 6.57
CA GLN A 13 13.61 -6.56 7.18
C GLN A 13 12.67 -7.21 6.15
N SER A 14 12.47 -6.57 5.00
CA SER A 14 11.67 -7.15 3.91
C SER A 14 12.33 -8.41 3.36
N VAL A 15 13.65 -8.41 3.18
CA VAL A 15 14.41 -9.61 2.79
C VAL A 15 14.26 -10.71 3.83
N HIS A 16 14.38 -10.37 5.11
CA HIS A 16 14.20 -11.35 6.19
C HIS A 16 12.80 -11.99 6.19
N ILE A 17 11.75 -11.20 5.98
CA ILE A 17 10.37 -11.71 5.88
C ILE A 17 10.21 -12.62 4.65
N ILE A 18 10.84 -12.28 3.51
CA ILE A 18 10.82 -13.10 2.30
C ILE A 18 11.46 -14.47 2.56
N GLU A 19 12.59 -14.54 3.26
CA GLU A 19 13.25 -15.79 3.64
C GLU A 19 12.35 -16.66 4.54
N GLN A 20 11.71 -16.06 5.55
CA GLN A 20 10.75 -16.74 6.41
C GLN A 20 9.55 -17.28 5.60
N CYS A 21 9.04 -16.50 4.65
CA CYS A 21 7.94 -16.92 3.78
C CYS A 21 8.36 -18.09 2.89
N LEU A 22 9.58 -18.04 2.33
CA LEU A 22 10.12 -19.10 1.48
C LEU A 22 10.27 -20.40 2.26
N GLU A 23 10.81 -20.35 3.47
CA GLU A 23 10.95 -21.52 4.34
C GLU A 23 9.58 -22.16 4.62
N ARG A 24 8.59 -21.35 5.02
CA ARG A 24 7.22 -21.84 5.30
C ARG A 24 6.55 -22.41 4.05
N LEU A 25 6.77 -21.82 2.89
CA LEU A 25 6.24 -22.32 1.62
C LEU A 25 6.89 -23.64 1.17
N GLN A 26 8.13 -23.93 1.59
CA GLN A 26 8.79 -25.18 1.29
C GLN A 26 8.47 -26.30 2.29
N LYS A 27 8.12 -25.92 3.53
CA LYS A 27 7.78 -26.84 4.63
C LYS A 27 6.26 -26.90 4.84
N ASP A 28 5.72 -26.05 5.72
CA ASP A 28 4.36 -26.12 6.27
C ASP A 28 3.25 -25.89 5.23
N LEU A 29 3.54 -25.05 4.22
CA LEU A 29 2.57 -24.59 3.22
C LEU A 29 2.96 -25.06 1.81
N LYS A 30 3.65 -26.19 1.71
CA LYS A 30 4.09 -26.76 0.43
C LYS A 30 2.90 -26.97 -0.49
N ARG A 31 2.89 -26.24 -1.61
CA ARG A 31 1.87 -26.40 -2.65
C ARG A 31 2.10 -27.73 -3.37
N THR A 32 1.11 -28.60 -3.32
CA THR A 32 1.05 -29.80 -4.16
C THR A 32 0.50 -29.43 -5.54
N PRO A 33 0.75 -30.25 -6.58
CA PRO A 33 0.13 -30.06 -7.91
C PRO A 33 -1.40 -29.97 -7.86
N ASP A 34 -2.02 -30.59 -6.86
CA ASP A 34 -3.48 -30.60 -6.66
C ASP A 34 -4.02 -29.32 -5.98
N PHE A 35 -3.14 -28.41 -5.57
CA PHE A 35 -3.54 -27.16 -4.93
C PHE A 35 -4.09 -26.16 -5.96
N ASP A 36 -5.41 -26.12 -6.10
CA ASP A 36 -6.10 -25.07 -6.86
C ASP A 36 -6.66 -23.96 -5.92
N PRO A 37 -6.03 -22.77 -5.87
CA PRO A 37 -6.54 -21.66 -5.09
C PRO A 37 -7.85 -21.07 -5.65
N ARG A 38 -8.12 -21.21 -6.95
CA ARG A 38 -9.33 -20.65 -7.59
C ARG A 38 -10.56 -21.47 -7.25
N ALA A 39 -10.42 -22.78 -7.06
CA ALA A 39 -11.50 -23.64 -6.56
C ALA A 39 -12.02 -23.23 -5.17
N LYS A 40 -11.20 -22.53 -4.37
CA LYS A 40 -11.58 -22.07 -3.02
C LYS A 40 -12.42 -20.79 -3.00
N LEU A 41 -12.55 -20.09 -4.13
CA LEU A 41 -13.26 -18.82 -4.22
C LEU A 41 -14.50 -18.96 -5.12
N PRO A 42 -15.62 -18.31 -4.75
CA PRO A 42 -16.78 -18.28 -5.62
C PRO A 42 -16.44 -17.49 -6.90
N LYS A 43 -16.99 -17.93 -8.04
CA LYS A 43 -16.79 -17.28 -9.35
C LYS A 43 -17.29 -15.83 -9.39
N LYS A 44 -18.26 -15.50 -8.54
CA LYS A 44 -18.86 -14.18 -8.38
C LYS A 44 -18.93 -13.81 -6.91
N ILE A 45 -18.52 -12.60 -6.58
CA ILE A 45 -18.59 -12.04 -5.24
C ILE A 45 -19.44 -10.78 -5.32
N ILE A 46 -20.66 -10.84 -4.79
CA ILE A 46 -21.50 -9.67 -4.60
C ILE A 46 -21.33 -9.26 -3.13
N PRO A 47 -20.62 -8.16 -2.83
CA PRO A 47 -20.45 -7.69 -1.46
C PRO A 47 -21.82 -7.32 -0.87
N LYS A 48 -22.01 -7.57 0.43
CA LYS A 48 -23.20 -7.08 1.15
C LYS A 48 -23.32 -5.56 1.02
N ALA A 49 -24.53 -5.02 1.14
CA ALA A 49 -24.73 -3.57 1.16
C ALA A 49 -24.06 -2.99 2.41
N GLN A 50 -22.96 -2.25 2.24
CA GLN A 50 -22.20 -1.66 3.34
C GLN A 50 -21.24 -0.58 2.83
N ASP A 51 -20.83 0.26 3.78
CA ASP A 51 -19.70 1.16 3.62
C ASP A 51 -18.51 0.53 4.34
N PHE A 52 -17.39 0.37 3.66
CA PHE A 52 -16.22 -0.25 4.26
C PHE A 52 -14.91 0.42 3.83
N TYR A 53 -13.98 0.52 4.76
CA TYR A 53 -12.62 0.97 4.52
C TYR A 53 -11.65 -0.17 4.77
N CYS A 54 -10.80 -0.48 3.80
CA CYS A 54 -9.66 -1.36 4.01
C CYS A 54 -8.37 -0.59 3.81
N ARG A 55 -7.35 -0.98 4.58
CA ARG A 55 -6.03 -0.36 4.50
C ARG A 55 -4.93 -1.42 4.50
N ALA A 56 -3.82 -1.08 3.87
CA ALA A 56 -2.58 -1.84 3.89
C ALA A 56 -1.42 -0.86 4.03
N GLU A 57 -0.31 -1.33 4.58
CA GLU A 57 0.92 -0.56 4.61
C GLU A 57 1.64 -0.75 3.27
N SER A 58 1.78 0.34 2.52
CA SER A 58 2.68 0.38 1.36
C SER A 58 4.05 0.89 1.80
N PRO A 59 5.09 0.77 0.96
CA PRO A 59 6.36 1.42 1.26
C PRO A 59 6.24 2.91 1.52
N ARG A 60 5.22 3.61 0.99
CA ARG A 60 5.05 5.06 1.18
C ARG A 60 4.21 5.44 2.39
N GLY A 61 3.71 4.46 3.14
CA GLY A 61 2.77 4.64 4.24
C GLY A 61 1.43 3.98 3.97
N GLU A 62 0.40 4.39 4.72
CA GLU A 62 -0.93 3.79 4.64
C GLU A 62 -1.58 3.99 3.25
N LEU A 63 -1.84 2.90 2.54
CA LEU A 63 -2.69 2.87 1.35
C LEU A 63 -4.07 2.37 1.75
N GLY A 64 -5.09 3.17 1.48
CA GLY A 64 -6.46 2.85 1.83
C GLY A 64 -7.42 2.85 0.64
N TYR A 65 -8.50 2.09 0.76
CA TYR A 65 -9.62 2.12 -0.16
C TYR A 65 -10.92 2.14 0.61
N TYR A 66 -11.73 3.15 0.33
CA TYR A 66 -13.09 3.28 0.82
C TYR A 66 -14.07 2.83 -0.26
N PHE A 67 -15.00 1.96 0.11
CA PHE A 67 -15.97 1.37 -0.77
C PHE A 67 -17.38 1.61 -0.25
N ILE A 68 -18.31 1.82 -1.19
CA ILE A 68 -19.75 1.80 -0.93
C ILE A 68 -20.34 0.73 -1.84
N THR A 69 -21.02 -0.25 -1.27
CA THR A 69 -21.67 -1.35 -2.00
C THR A 69 -23.17 -1.35 -1.72
N ASP A 70 -23.97 -1.70 -2.72
CA ASP A 70 -25.44 -1.70 -2.63
C ASP A 70 -26.05 -3.11 -2.50
N GLY A 71 -25.20 -4.16 -2.51
CA GLY A 71 -25.63 -5.55 -2.43
C GLY A 71 -26.27 -6.12 -3.70
N LYS A 72 -26.31 -5.34 -4.80
CA LYS A 72 -27.00 -5.73 -6.04
C LYS A 72 -26.05 -6.05 -7.18
N SER A 73 -24.86 -5.44 -7.19
CA SER A 73 -23.85 -5.60 -8.25
C SER A 73 -22.50 -6.05 -7.69
N GLU A 74 -21.69 -6.66 -8.54
CA GLU A 74 -20.27 -6.95 -8.29
C GLU A 74 -19.44 -5.65 -8.27
N ILE A 75 -19.94 -4.60 -8.92
CA ILE A 75 -19.27 -3.31 -9.04
C ILE A 75 -19.70 -2.42 -7.86
N PRO A 76 -18.75 -1.94 -7.03
CA PRO A 76 -19.06 -0.99 -5.97
C PRO A 76 -19.67 0.30 -6.54
N LYS A 77 -20.66 0.87 -5.85
CA LYS A 77 -21.27 2.15 -6.19
C LYS A 77 -20.24 3.29 -6.13
N ARG A 78 -19.30 3.21 -5.20
CA ARG A 78 -18.18 4.15 -5.07
C ARG A 78 -16.92 3.41 -4.61
N VAL A 79 -15.80 3.84 -5.17
CA VAL A 79 -14.47 3.52 -4.67
C VAL A 79 -13.71 4.83 -4.53
N LYS A 80 -13.12 5.10 -3.35
CA LYS A 80 -12.17 6.19 -3.16
C LYS A 80 -10.86 5.62 -2.65
N ALA A 81 -9.79 5.84 -3.40
CA ALA A 81 -8.44 5.54 -2.94
C ALA A 81 -7.93 6.65 -2.02
N ARG A 82 -7.28 6.25 -0.94
CA ARG A 82 -6.50 7.08 -0.01
C ARG A 82 -5.03 6.82 -0.30
N ALA A 83 -4.43 7.69 -1.10
CA ALA A 83 -3.02 7.62 -1.45
C ALA A 83 -2.13 8.10 -0.29
N PRO A 84 -1.05 7.38 0.08
CA PRO A 84 -0.08 7.88 1.04
C PRO A 84 0.61 9.16 0.52
N SER A 85 1.01 9.17 -0.76
CA SER A 85 1.73 10.30 -1.39
C SER A 85 0.98 11.63 -1.27
N PHE A 86 -0.36 11.62 -1.35
CA PHE A 86 -1.18 12.85 -1.26
C PHE A 86 -1.09 13.51 0.11
N HIS A 87 -1.12 12.70 1.16
CA HIS A 87 -1.04 13.19 2.54
C HIS A 87 0.39 13.60 2.87
N ASN A 88 1.38 12.80 2.44
CA ASN A 88 2.78 13.11 2.68
C ASN A 88 3.24 14.38 1.94
N LEU A 89 2.65 14.69 0.77
CA LEU A 89 2.95 15.93 0.06
C LEU A 89 2.41 17.17 0.80
N SER A 90 1.34 17.05 1.59
CA SER A 90 0.72 18.20 2.26
C SER A 90 1.64 18.89 3.27
N VAL A 91 2.64 18.19 3.82
CA VAL A 91 3.59 18.76 4.79
C VAL A 91 4.78 19.45 4.14
N ILE A 92 4.89 19.44 2.80
CA ILE A 92 6.04 20.00 2.09
C ILE A 92 6.19 21.50 2.36
N SER A 93 5.09 22.25 2.47
CA SER A 93 5.14 23.69 2.71
C SER A 93 5.80 24.00 4.05
N GLU A 94 5.48 23.21 5.08
CA GLU A 94 6.05 23.36 6.42
C GLU A 94 7.53 22.98 6.45
N LEU A 95 7.90 21.87 5.79
CA LEU A 95 9.28 21.41 5.70
C LEU A 95 10.18 22.35 4.87
N SER A 96 9.59 23.21 4.05
CA SER A 96 10.33 24.08 3.10
C SER A 96 10.55 25.50 3.59
N ILE A 97 10.17 25.83 4.82
CA ILE A 97 10.35 27.18 5.36
C ILE A 97 11.82 27.40 5.75
N GLY A 98 12.44 28.44 5.19
CA GLY A 98 13.80 28.87 5.57
C GLY A 98 14.95 28.01 5.03
N ILE A 99 14.67 27.10 4.09
CA ILE A 99 15.69 26.25 3.44
C ILE A 99 16.13 26.82 2.08
N LEU A 100 17.22 26.29 1.53
CA LEU A 100 17.65 26.60 0.16
C LEU A 100 16.81 25.82 -0.86
N ILE A 101 16.65 26.38 -2.07
CA ILE A 101 15.97 25.70 -3.19
C ILE A 101 16.65 24.36 -3.53
N ALA A 102 17.96 24.26 -3.37
CA ALA A 102 18.70 23.00 -3.56
C ALA A 102 18.25 21.90 -2.58
N ASP A 103 17.92 22.26 -1.35
CA ASP A 103 17.51 21.31 -0.31
C ASP A 103 16.05 20.83 -0.49
N LEU A 104 15.22 21.61 -1.19
CA LEU A 104 13.85 21.23 -1.51
C LEU A 104 13.80 19.90 -2.29
N ILE A 105 14.73 19.69 -3.22
CA ILE A 105 14.81 18.46 -4.00
C ILE A 105 15.11 17.26 -3.09
N ALA A 106 16.02 17.42 -2.13
CA ALA A 106 16.34 16.38 -1.16
C ALA A 106 15.15 16.07 -0.25
N ILE A 107 14.37 17.09 0.15
CA ILE A 107 13.15 16.90 0.96
C ILE A 107 12.10 16.13 0.17
N ILE A 108 11.81 16.54 -1.08
CA ILE A 108 10.86 15.84 -1.96
C ILE A 108 11.28 14.38 -2.16
N GLY A 109 12.55 14.13 -2.47
CA GLY A 109 13.10 12.78 -2.61
C GLY A 109 12.97 11.95 -1.32
N SER A 110 13.15 12.57 -0.16
CA SER A 110 13.03 11.88 1.13
C SER A 110 11.60 11.49 1.51
N ILE A 111 10.59 12.13 0.91
CA ILE A 111 9.17 11.82 1.11
C ILE A 111 8.70 10.70 0.15
N ASP A 112 9.42 10.49 -0.96
CA ASP A 112 9.13 9.48 -1.99
C ASP A 112 7.72 9.61 -2.59
N ILE A 113 7.43 10.77 -3.20
CA ILE A 113 6.14 11.03 -3.85
C ILE A 113 6.07 10.38 -5.24
N VAL A 114 4.90 9.82 -5.57
CA VAL A 114 4.57 9.38 -6.93
C VAL A 114 3.38 10.18 -7.44
N LEU A 115 3.59 10.98 -8.48
CA LEU A 115 2.56 11.89 -9.01
C LEU A 115 1.33 11.14 -9.54
N GLY A 116 1.51 9.93 -10.09
CA GLY A 116 0.38 9.09 -10.52
C GLY A 116 -0.56 8.67 -9.39
N GLU A 117 -0.10 8.69 -8.13
CA GLU A 117 -0.97 8.44 -6.98
C GLU A 117 -1.83 9.66 -6.61
N LEU A 118 -1.43 10.86 -7.02
CA LEU A 118 -2.08 12.13 -6.67
C LEU A 118 -3.24 12.48 -7.59
N ASP A 119 -3.19 12.02 -8.84
CA ASP A 119 -4.14 12.34 -9.92
C ASP A 119 -5.47 11.54 -9.84
N ARG A 120 -5.91 11.16 -8.63
CA ARG A 120 -6.98 10.17 -8.35
C ARG A 120 -8.31 10.72 -7.84
#